data_AF-A0A8J8IX47-F1
#
_entry.id   AF-A0A8J8IX47-F1
#
_cell.length_a   1.000
_cell.length_b   1.000
_cell.length_c   1.000
_cell.angle_alpha   90.00
_cell.angle_beta   90.00
_cell.angle_gamma   90.00
#
_symmetry.space_group_name_H-M   'P 1'
#
loop_
_entity.id
_entity.type
_entity.pdbx_description
1 polymer ?
#
loop_
_entity_poly.entity_id
_entity_poly.type
_entity_poly.pdbx_seq_one_letter_code
_entity_poly.pdbx_strand_id
1 'polypeptide(L)'
;MDIKLAIFDLDGTLIGAPTSFAEIKEKLKEELLEIGIPKEIIGDLTPMYESLFRIAEETGRDVNELKKLLEDLEVQRVDESFLFEGTKEVLEFLKSQGIKLAIMTRNCRKATLKALEMHEIRDYFELILTRDDVSWREVKPNEMHIKRILGHFKVSPTKAVVIGDHGYDIIPAKRVGALSILITEHKSGRMSFSVEEKADFEVPTMKELLSLFHRILNAYVVVPAYNEELTIGKVLDDLLMYFKPKHIIVVNDGSRDRTEKIAKSKGVRVLTHLVNRGLGGALGTGITFALKKGAELIITFDADGQHLVKDALRVMKPVAEGKADLAIGSRLKGDVSQMPLIKRFGNFVLDTITAVFAGKYVSDSQSGLRCFNKECASKIKITCDRYAVSSEIIIEASKKGCRIVEVPIKAVYTEYAMKKGTNVFEGIKIALNLLFDKLR
;
A
#
# COMPACT_ATOMS: atom_id res chain seq x y z
N MET A 1 -7.71 6.47 -1.25
CA MET A 1 -7.95 5.06 -1.64
C MET A 1 -9.42 4.70 -1.36
N ASP A 2 -9.99 3.75 -2.10
CA ASP A 2 -11.36 3.25 -1.94
C ASP A 2 -11.42 1.97 -1.10
N ILE A 3 -10.82 2.01 0.08
CA ILE A 3 -10.87 0.91 1.04
C ILE A 3 -12.30 0.80 1.59
N LYS A 4 -12.85 -0.41 1.57
CA LYS A 4 -14.20 -0.78 2.05
C LYS A 4 -14.19 -1.76 3.22
N LEU A 5 -13.09 -2.50 3.38
CA LEU A 5 -12.93 -3.55 4.37
C LEU A 5 -11.51 -3.52 4.94
N ALA A 6 -11.39 -3.53 6.26
CA ALA A 6 -10.14 -3.77 6.97
C ALA A 6 -10.22 -5.09 7.72
N ILE A 7 -9.24 -5.96 7.48
CA ILE A 7 -9.13 -7.29 8.09
C ILE A 7 -7.92 -7.25 9.02
N PHE A 8 -8.14 -7.45 10.30
CA PHE A 8 -7.09 -7.40 11.32
C PHE A 8 -6.69 -8.81 11.75
N ASP A 9 -5.39 -9.02 11.92
CA ASP A 9 -4.93 -10.01 12.88
C ASP A 9 -5.27 -9.56 14.31
N LEU A 10 -5.31 -10.51 15.24
CA LEU A 10 -5.59 -10.24 16.64
C LEU A 10 -4.31 -10.12 17.46
N ASP A 11 -3.65 -11.25 17.71
CA ASP A 11 -2.45 -11.36 18.54
C ASP A 11 -1.27 -10.69 17.85
N GLY A 12 -0.50 -9.86 18.56
CA GLY A 12 0.62 -9.10 17.97
C GLY A 12 0.19 -7.85 17.18
N THR A 13 -1.09 -7.73 16.84
CA THR A 13 -1.62 -6.59 16.06
C THR A 13 -2.53 -5.68 16.88
N LEU A 14 -3.64 -6.20 17.39
CA LEU A 14 -4.59 -5.48 18.25
C LEU A 14 -4.26 -5.70 19.73
N ILE A 15 -3.83 -6.91 20.08
CA ILE A 15 -3.63 -7.35 21.46
C ILE A 15 -2.23 -7.92 21.63
N GLY A 16 -1.56 -7.55 22.72
CA GLY A 16 -0.33 -8.16 23.21
C GLY A 16 -0.57 -8.93 24.50
N ALA A 17 0.37 -9.78 24.90
CA ALA A 17 0.34 -10.39 26.22
C ALA A 17 1.77 -10.72 26.70
N PRO A 18 2.07 -10.60 28.01
CA PRO A 18 3.41 -10.75 28.59
C PRO A 18 4.05 -12.12 28.35
N THR A 19 3.33 -13.22 28.58
CA THR A 19 3.81 -14.57 28.26
C THR A 19 4.18 -14.60 26.77
N SER A 20 5.21 -15.32 26.33
CA SER A 20 5.50 -15.42 24.90
C SER A 20 4.80 -16.62 24.26
N PHE A 21 4.63 -16.63 22.93
CA PHE A 21 4.22 -17.86 22.22
C PHE A 21 5.24 -18.99 22.37
N ALA A 22 6.50 -18.67 22.67
CA ALA A 22 7.52 -19.66 23.00
C ALA A 22 7.25 -20.30 24.36
N GLU A 23 6.84 -19.53 25.37
CA GLU A 23 6.42 -20.07 26.67
C GLU A 23 5.16 -20.92 26.57
N ILE A 24 4.16 -20.50 25.79
CA ILE A 24 2.98 -21.34 25.51
C ILE A 24 3.38 -22.66 24.86
N LYS A 25 4.32 -22.63 23.93
CA LYS A 25 4.85 -23.82 23.28
C LYS A 25 5.53 -24.75 24.29
N GLU A 26 6.37 -24.24 25.18
CA GLU A 26 7.04 -25.08 26.19
C GLU A 26 6.03 -25.68 27.18
N LYS A 27 5.05 -24.90 27.67
CA LYS A 27 3.96 -25.42 28.50
C LYS A 27 3.17 -26.53 27.79
N LEU A 28 2.85 -26.35 26.51
CA LEU A 28 2.18 -27.38 25.73
C LEU A 28 3.05 -28.65 25.59
N LYS A 29 4.36 -28.52 25.42
CA LYS A 29 5.25 -29.70 25.39
C LYS A 29 5.23 -30.44 26.73
N GLU A 30 5.26 -29.73 27.84
CA GLU A 30 5.16 -30.30 29.19
C GLU A 30 3.85 -31.08 29.37
N GLU A 31 2.70 -30.47 29.03
CA GLU A 31 1.40 -31.14 29.12
C GLU A 31 1.30 -32.39 28.22
N LEU A 32 1.85 -32.32 26.99
CA LEU A 32 1.90 -33.48 26.07
C LEU A 32 2.77 -34.62 26.63
N LEU A 33 3.90 -34.30 27.29
CA LEU A 33 4.76 -35.30 27.94
C LEU A 33 4.05 -35.95 29.13
N GLU A 34 3.31 -35.18 29.94
CA GLU A 34 2.57 -35.67 31.11
C GLU A 34 1.47 -36.67 30.72
N ILE A 35 0.82 -36.48 29.57
CA ILE A 35 -0.16 -37.43 29.02
C ILE A 35 0.48 -38.61 28.25
N GLY A 36 1.81 -38.74 28.35
CA GLY A 36 2.59 -39.89 27.89
C GLY A 36 2.96 -39.86 26.40
N ILE A 37 2.97 -38.70 25.74
CA ILE A 37 3.40 -38.60 24.35
C ILE A 37 4.94 -38.51 24.30
N PRO A 38 5.63 -39.40 23.56
CA PRO A 38 7.09 -39.38 23.44
C PRO A 38 7.63 -38.05 22.87
N LYS A 39 8.78 -37.61 23.39
CA LYS A 39 9.43 -36.36 22.98
C LYS A 39 9.76 -36.32 21.48
N GLU A 40 10.10 -37.48 20.92
CA GLU A 40 10.42 -37.66 19.49
C GLU A 40 9.22 -37.34 18.61
N ILE A 41 8.01 -37.70 19.05
CA ILE A 41 6.76 -37.42 18.35
C ILE A 41 6.36 -35.95 18.51
N ILE A 42 6.54 -35.37 19.69
CA ILE A 42 6.23 -33.94 19.96
C ILE A 42 7.05 -33.03 19.04
N GLY A 43 8.35 -33.27 18.92
CA GLY A 43 9.24 -32.48 18.08
C GLY A 43 9.36 -31.01 18.53
N ASP A 44 9.35 -30.09 17.57
CA ASP A 44 9.56 -28.66 17.82
C ASP A 44 8.26 -27.83 17.96
N LEU A 45 7.10 -28.46 17.74
CA LEU A 45 5.76 -27.85 17.71
C LEU A 45 5.68 -26.57 16.87
N THR A 46 6.26 -26.56 15.67
CA THR A 46 6.21 -25.40 14.77
C THR A 46 5.53 -25.74 13.44
N PRO A 47 4.29 -25.26 13.20
CA PRO A 47 3.40 -24.54 14.11
C PRO A 47 2.68 -25.48 15.11
N MET A 48 2.30 -24.95 16.28
CA MET A 48 1.72 -25.74 17.39
C MET A 48 0.44 -26.47 16.99
N TYR A 49 -0.55 -25.76 16.44
CA TYR A 49 -1.87 -26.31 16.14
C TYR A 49 -1.80 -27.47 15.13
N GLU A 50 -1.09 -27.30 14.02
CA GLU A 50 -0.92 -28.32 12.98
C GLU A 50 -0.14 -29.53 13.49
N SER A 51 0.82 -29.31 14.40
CA SER A 51 1.57 -30.40 15.04
C SER A 51 0.67 -31.33 15.85
N LEU A 52 -0.42 -30.82 16.46
CA LEU A 52 -1.36 -31.67 17.21
C LEU A 52 -2.08 -32.68 16.33
N PHE A 53 -2.36 -32.35 15.06
CA PHE A 53 -2.96 -33.31 14.11
C PHE A 53 -1.98 -34.42 13.76
N ARG A 54 -0.70 -34.07 13.52
CA ARG A 54 0.36 -35.05 13.28
C ARG A 54 0.55 -35.98 14.48
N ILE A 55 0.60 -35.40 15.69
CA ILE A 55 0.75 -36.17 16.93
C ILE A 55 -0.44 -37.11 17.12
N ALA A 56 -1.68 -36.65 16.89
CA ALA A 56 -2.87 -37.50 16.96
C ALA A 56 -2.80 -38.68 15.97
N GLU A 57 -2.36 -38.43 14.74
CA GLU A 57 -2.18 -39.45 13.71
C GLU A 57 -1.11 -40.49 14.08
N GLU A 58 0.04 -40.05 14.62
CA GLU A 58 1.15 -40.94 15.01
C GLU A 58 0.88 -41.73 16.30
N THR A 59 0.08 -41.20 17.22
CA THR A 59 -0.17 -41.81 18.54
C THR A 59 -1.52 -42.52 18.66
N GLY A 60 -2.45 -42.28 17.73
CA GLY A 60 -3.83 -42.72 17.84
C GLY A 60 -4.67 -42.00 18.90
N ARG A 61 -4.15 -40.91 19.51
CA ARG A 61 -4.88 -40.06 20.47
C ARG A 61 -6.01 -39.30 19.77
N ASP A 62 -7.06 -38.94 20.52
CA ASP A 62 -8.09 -38.04 20.00
C ASP A 62 -7.50 -36.63 19.84
N VAL A 63 -7.52 -36.12 18.62
CA VAL A 63 -7.05 -34.77 18.29
C VAL A 63 -7.79 -33.68 19.06
N ASN A 64 -9.05 -33.91 19.44
CA ASN A 64 -9.81 -32.93 20.21
C ASN A 64 -9.31 -32.79 21.65
N GLU A 65 -8.84 -33.88 22.27
CA GLU A 65 -8.19 -33.83 23.58
C GLU A 65 -6.90 -33.02 23.51
N LEU A 66 -6.07 -33.26 22.49
CA LEU A 66 -4.82 -32.53 22.29
C LEU A 66 -5.05 -31.04 22.02
N LYS A 67 -6.05 -30.71 21.18
CA LYS A 67 -6.44 -29.32 20.90
C LYS A 67 -6.88 -28.59 22.17
N LYS A 68 -7.59 -29.28 23.06
CA LYS A 68 -8.10 -28.69 24.29
C LYS A 68 -6.98 -28.20 25.20
N LEU A 69 -5.85 -28.93 25.28
CA LEU A 69 -4.65 -28.50 26.00
C LEU A 69 -4.16 -27.12 25.51
N LEU A 70 -3.98 -26.98 24.18
CA LEU A 70 -3.59 -25.71 23.58
C LEU A 70 -4.64 -24.61 23.78
N GLU A 71 -5.93 -24.94 23.65
CA GLU A 71 -7.02 -23.98 23.86
C GLU A 71 -7.06 -23.44 25.30
N ASP A 72 -6.84 -24.30 26.30
CA ASP A 72 -6.85 -23.88 27.70
C ASP A 72 -5.64 -22.98 28.02
N LEU A 73 -4.45 -23.28 27.48
CA LEU A 73 -3.27 -22.41 27.56
C LEU A 73 -3.50 -21.06 26.87
N GLU A 74 -4.11 -21.04 25.68
CA GLU A 74 -4.45 -19.80 24.96
C GLU A 74 -5.49 -18.97 25.73
N VAL A 75 -6.48 -19.60 26.35
CA VAL A 75 -7.51 -18.92 27.15
C VAL A 75 -6.92 -18.32 28.42
N GLN A 76 -5.99 -19.02 29.09
CA GLN A 76 -5.27 -18.49 30.26
C GLN A 76 -4.39 -17.30 29.88
N ARG A 77 -3.71 -17.39 28.73
CA ARG A 77 -2.90 -16.29 28.18
C ARG A 77 -3.69 -15.00 27.99
N VAL A 78 -4.98 -15.09 27.67
CA VAL A 78 -5.81 -13.90 27.49
C VAL A 78 -5.98 -13.11 28.78
N ASP A 79 -5.94 -13.73 29.96
CA ASP A 79 -6.18 -13.06 31.25
C ASP A 79 -5.15 -11.96 31.57
N GLU A 80 -3.94 -12.09 31.04
CA GLU A 80 -2.86 -11.09 31.18
C GLU A 80 -2.68 -10.22 29.93
N SER A 81 -3.58 -10.34 28.94
CA SER A 81 -3.46 -9.61 27.69
C SER A 81 -3.78 -8.13 27.85
N PHE A 82 -3.19 -7.31 27.00
CA PHE A 82 -3.40 -5.87 26.94
C PHE A 82 -3.67 -5.41 25.52
N LEU A 83 -4.46 -4.35 25.37
CA LEU A 83 -4.69 -3.71 24.09
C LEU A 83 -3.51 -2.79 23.73
N PHE A 84 -3.03 -2.84 22.49
CA PHE A 84 -2.01 -1.89 22.05
C PHE A 84 -2.58 -0.46 22.01
N GLU A 85 -1.78 0.52 22.46
CA GLU A 85 -2.16 1.94 22.48
C GLU A 85 -2.55 2.42 21.08
N GLY A 86 -3.67 3.14 20.94
CA GLY A 86 -4.19 3.61 19.65
C GLY A 86 -5.14 2.65 18.95
N THR A 87 -5.37 1.45 19.49
CA THR A 87 -6.23 0.45 18.84
C THR A 87 -7.68 0.90 18.74
N LYS A 88 -8.31 1.35 19.83
CA LYS A 88 -9.72 1.78 19.81
C LYS A 88 -9.89 2.97 18.85
N GLU A 89 -8.96 3.91 18.86
CA GLU A 89 -8.95 5.08 17.98
C GLU A 89 -8.88 4.71 16.50
N VAL A 90 -8.07 3.71 16.13
CA VAL A 90 -8.04 3.18 14.76
C VAL A 90 -9.38 2.55 14.38
N LEU A 91 -9.94 1.69 15.24
CA LEU A 91 -11.20 1.00 14.95
C LEU A 91 -12.37 1.99 14.81
N GLU A 92 -12.48 2.95 15.73
CA GLU A 92 -13.46 4.03 15.71
C GLU A 92 -13.31 4.89 14.45
N PHE A 93 -12.08 5.29 14.11
CA PHE A 93 -11.82 6.07 12.91
C PHE A 93 -12.28 5.31 11.66
N LEU A 94 -11.90 4.05 11.49
CA LEU A 94 -12.28 3.26 10.32
C LEU A 94 -13.81 3.09 10.22
N LYS A 95 -14.50 2.84 11.34
CA LYS A 95 -15.98 2.79 11.39
C LYS A 95 -16.60 4.12 11.01
N SER A 96 -16.05 5.25 11.47
CA SER A 96 -16.52 6.59 11.08
C SER A 96 -16.39 6.86 9.57
N GLN A 97 -15.43 6.19 8.91
CA GLN A 97 -15.26 6.25 7.46
C GLN A 97 -16.16 5.26 6.69
N GLY A 98 -17.01 4.50 7.39
CA GLY A 98 -17.89 3.48 6.83
C GLY A 98 -17.14 2.24 6.33
N ILE A 99 -15.93 1.99 6.85
CA ILE A 99 -15.13 0.79 6.53
C ILE A 99 -15.60 -0.34 7.44
N LYS A 100 -15.90 -1.49 6.83
CA LYS A 100 -16.25 -2.72 7.55
C LYS A 100 -15.01 -3.33 8.19
N LEU A 101 -15.15 -3.94 9.34
CA LEU A 101 -14.06 -4.50 10.12
C LEU A 101 -14.27 -6.00 10.32
N ALA A 102 -13.20 -6.76 10.08
CA ALA A 102 -13.19 -8.20 10.31
C ALA A 102 -11.91 -8.62 11.03
N ILE A 103 -11.98 -9.76 11.72
CA ILE A 103 -10.82 -10.43 12.31
C ILE A 103 -10.51 -11.70 11.54
N MET A 104 -9.22 -11.96 11.34
CA MET A 104 -8.69 -13.28 11.02
C MET A 104 -7.59 -13.64 12.03
N THR A 105 -7.66 -14.81 12.67
CA THR A 105 -6.63 -15.21 13.64
C THR A 105 -6.32 -16.71 13.58
N ARG A 106 -5.14 -17.09 14.06
CA ARG A 106 -4.73 -18.48 14.32
C ARG A 106 -5.12 -18.98 15.70
N ASN A 107 -5.60 -18.09 16.56
CA ASN A 107 -6.04 -18.41 17.90
C ASN A 107 -7.40 -19.13 17.86
N CYS A 108 -7.74 -19.91 18.88
CA CYS A 108 -9.07 -20.54 18.97
C CYS A 108 -10.18 -19.51 19.19
N ARG A 109 -11.41 -19.91 18.86
CA ARG A 109 -12.61 -19.09 19.03
C ARG A 109 -12.82 -18.66 20.49
N LYS A 110 -12.60 -19.58 21.45
CA LYS A 110 -12.82 -19.32 22.87
C LYS A 110 -11.90 -18.21 23.38
N ALA A 111 -10.59 -18.32 23.14
CA ALA A 111 -9.62 -17.29 23.53
C ALA A 111 -9.87 -15.97 22.78
N THR A 112 -10.16 -16.04 21.47
CA THR A 112 -10.45 -14.85 20.65
C THR A 112 -11.62 -14.04 21.19
N LEU A 113 -12.77 -14.69 21.44
CA LEU A 113 -13.97 -13.99 21.93
C LEU A 113 -13.74 -13.42 23.33
N LYS A 114 -13.12 -14.20 24.24
CA LYS A 114 -12.73 -13.73 25.57
C LYS A 114 -11.87 -12.47 25.49
N ALA A 115 -10.87 -12.45 24.61
CA ALA A 115 -9.96 -11.30 24.46
C ALA A 115 -10.70 -10.06 23.94
N LEU A 116 -11.56 -10.23 22.93
CA LEU A 116 -12.33 -9.12 22.35
C LEU A 116 -13.35 -8.52 23.32
N GLU A 117 -13.98 -9.37 24.14
CA GLU A 117 -14.93 -8.94 25.18
C GLU A 117 -14.21 -8.24 26.32
N MET A 118 -13.11 -8.82 26.82
CA MET A 118 -12.31 -8.26 27.91
C MET A 118 -11.76 -6.87 27.59
N HIS A 119 -11.38 -6.64 26.33
CA HIS A 119 -10.88 -5.34 25.86
C HIS A 119 -11.97 -4.42 25.27
N GLU A 120 -13.24 -4.83 25.32
CA GLU A 120 -14.40 -4.08 24.83
C GLU A 120 -14.29 -3.66 23.36
N ILE A 121 -13.70 -4.52 22.52
CA ILE A 121 -13.55 -4.27 21.08
C ILE A 121 -14.37 -5.23 20.20
N ARG A 122 -15.13 -6.14 20.81
CA ARG A 122 -15.95 -7.14 20.10
C ARG A 122 -16.94 -6.52 19.10
N ASP A 123 -17.58 -5.42 19.48
CA ASP A 123 -18.69 -4.83 18.71
C ASP A 123 -18.23 -4.03 17.48
N TYR A 124 -16.93 -3.77 17.36
CA TYR A 124 -16.37 -3.14 16.17
C TYR A 124 -16.44 -4.05 14.94
N PHE A 125 -16.33 -5.37 15.15
CA PHE A 125 -16.14 -6.36 14.10
C PHE A 125 -17.46 -7.03 13.68
N GLU A 126 -17.78 -6.93 12.39
CA GLU A 126 -18.95 -7.60 11.83
C GLU A 126 -18.72 -9.10 11.56
N LEU A 127 -17.47 -9.51 11.39
CA LEU A 127 -17.11 -10.91 11.15
C LEU A 127 -15.79 -11.26 11.86
N ILE A 128 -15.78 -12.38 12.56
CA ILE A 128 -14.59 -12.91 13.25
C ILE A 128 -14.38 -14.34 12.77
N LEU A 129 -13.31 -14.53 11.99
CA LEU A 129 -12.85 -15.86 11.61
C LEU A 129 -11.63 -16.26 12.42
N THR A 130 -11.71 -17.41 13.09
CA THR A 130 -10.62 -18.02 13.84
C THR A 130 -10.13 -19.27 13.11
N ARG A 131 -9.08 -19.91 13.65
CA ARG A 131 -8.58 -21.18 13.09
C ARG A 131 -9.65 -22.26 12.98
N ASP A 132 -10.70 -22.18 13.80
CA ASP A 132 -11.77 -23.17 13.89
C ASP A 132 -12.78 -23.05 12.74
N ASP A 133 -12.74 -21.95 11.98
CA ASP A 133 -13.67 -21.69 10.87
C ASP A 133 -13.17 -22.18 9.52
N VAL A 134 -11.99 -22.77 9.46
CA VAL A 134 -11.39 -23.33 8.24
C VAL A 134 -10.78 -24.69 8.54
N SER A 135 -10.49 -25.46 7.49
CA SER A 135 -9.70 -26.68 7.66
C SER A 135 -8.33 -26.31 8.24
N TRP A 136 -7.77 -27.17 9.10
CA TRP A 136 -6.46 -26.93 9.71
C TRP A 136 -5.34 -26.74 8.67
N ARG A 137 -5.49 -27.30 7.47
CA ARG A 137 -4.57 -27.12 6.32
C ARG A 137 -4.75 -25.79 5.60
N GLU A 138 -5.83 -25.07 5.87
CA GLU A 138 -6.24 -23.83 5.20
C GLU A 138 -6.13 -22.59 6.11
N VAL A 139 -5.62 -22.76 7.32
CA VAL A 139 -5.29 -21.67 8.24
C VAL A 139 -4.18 -20.79 7.63
N LYS A 140 -4.19 -19.47 7.92
CA LYS A 140 -3.14 -18.53 7.46
C LYS A 140 -1.74 -19.10 7.77
N PRO A 141 -0.76 -19.10 6.85
CA PRO A 141 -0.59 -18.22 5.70
C PRO A 141 -1.32 -18.63 4.41
N ASN A 142 -2.26 -19.58 4.47
CA ASN A 142 -3.18 -19.83 3.36
C ASN A 142 -4.25 -18.74 3.23
N GLU A 143 -4.85 -18.64 2.05
CA GLU A 143 -5.74 -17.53 1.67
C GLU A 143 -7.19 -17.69 2.18
N MET A 144 -7.54 -18.85 2.77
CA MET A 144 -8.94 -19.23 2.97
C MET A 144 -9.69 -18.30 3.93
N HIS A 145 -9.05 -17.88 5.03
CA HIS A 145 -9.64 -16.87 5.93
C HIS A 145 -10.03 -15.61 5.15
N ILE A 146 -9.10 -15.04 4.39
CA ILE A 146 -9.32 -13.80 3.65
C ILE A 146 -10.39 -14.01 2.56
N LYS A 147 -10.33 -15.11 1.81
CA LYS A 147 -11.34 -15.43 0.78
C LYS A 147 -12.76 -15.53 1.37
N ARG A 148 -12.92 -16.20 2.52
CA ARG A 148 -14.23 -16.30 3.21
C ARG A 148 -14.72 -14.93 3.67
N ILE A 149 -13.84 -14.11 4.26
CA ILE A 149 -14.18 -12.75 4.69
C ILE A 149 -14.59 -11.88 3.48
N LEU A 150 -13.79 -11.86 2.41
CA LEU A 150 -14.11 -11.11 1.18
C LEU A 150 -15.45 -11.55 0.57
N GLY A 151 -15.70 -12.86 0.52
CA GLY A 151 -16.94 -13.44 0.03
C GLY A 151 -18.15 -13.03 0.87
N HIS A 152 -18.03 -13.06 2.20
CA HIS A 152 -19.09 -12.62 3.12
C HIS A 152 -19.47 -11.15 2.88
N PHE A 153 -18.48 -10.27 2.76
CA PHE A 153 -18.74 -8.84 2.56
C PHE A 153 -19.02 -8.45 1.10
N LYS A 154 -18.80 -9.35 0.15
CA LYS A 154 -18.85 -9.11 -1.31
C LYS A 154 -17.95 -7.94 -1.73
N VAL A 155 -16.74 -7.90 -1.17
CA VAL A 155 -15.75 -6.84 -1.43
C VAL A 155 -14.64 -7.36 -2.33
N SER A 156 -14.28 -6.59 -3.36
CA SER A 156 -13.11 -6.88 -4.21
C SER A 156 -11.83 -6.84 -3.38
N PRO A 157 -10.85 -7.74 -3.60
CA PRO A 157 -9.55 -7.70 -2.92
C PRO A 157 -8.87 -6.33 -2.97
N THR A 158 -8.91 -5.63 -4.11
CA THR A 158 -8.29 -4.30 -4.29
C THR A 158 -8.89 -3.19 -3.41
N LYS A 159 -10.05 -3.45 -2.79
CA LYS A 159 -10.76 -2.57 -1.86
C LYS A 159 -10.70 -3.07 -0.42
N ALA A 160 -9.95 -4.14 -0.16
CA ALA A 160 -9.68 -4.65 1.17
C ALA A 160 -8.24 -4.38 1.56
N VAL A 161 -8.02 -4.18 2.86
CA VAL A 161 -6.70 -4.09 3.45
C VAL A 161 -6.58 -5.09 4.59
N VAL A 162 -5.46 -5.79 4.64
CA VAL A 162 -5.10 -6.74 5.69
C VAL A 162 -4.02 -6.11 6.56
N ILE A 163 -4.22 -6.11 7.86
CA ILE A 163 -3.31 -5.53 8.85
C ILE A 163 -2.83 -6.66 9.77
N GLY A 164 -1.52 -6.80 9.91
CA GLY A 164 -0.91 -7.81 10.77
C GLY A 164 0.51 -7.42 11.19
N ASP A 165 1.10 -8.12 12.15
CA ASP A 165 2.50 -7.95 12.58
C ASP A 165 3.43 -9.04 12.00
N HIS A 166 2.86 -10.07 11.38
CA HIS A 166 3.62 -11.22 10.90
C HIS A 166 3.46 -11.47 9.39
N GLY A 167 4.43 -12.16 8.79
CA GLY A 167 4.36 -12.60 7.38
C GLY A 167 3.16 -13.51 7.10
N TYR A 168 2.57 -14.11 8.13
CA TYR A 168 1.38 -14.98 8.01
C TYR A 168 0.12 -14.20 7.63
N ASP A 169 0.12 -12.87 7.80
CA ASP A 169 -0.96 -11.98 7.38
C ASP A 169 -0.68 -11.39 6.01
N ILE A 170 0.58 -11.00 5.80
CA ILE A 170 1.02 -10.29 4.59
C ILE A 170 1.01 -11.21 3.36
N ILE A 171 1.54 -12.43 3.49
CA ILE A 171 1.63 -13.39 2.37
C ILE A 171 0.24 -13.72 1.79
N PRO A 172 -0.76 -14.19 2.56
CA PRO A 172 -2.06 -14.50 1.99
C PRO A 172 -2.77 -13.25 1.45
N ALA A 173 -2.58 -12.07 2.06
CA ALA A 173 -3.13 -10.82 1.55
C ALA A 173 -2.62 -10.50 0.13
N LYS A 174 -1.31 -10.64 -0.10
CA LYS A 174 -0.69 -10.44 -1.42
C LYS A 174 -1.21 -11.42 -2.45
N ARG A 175 -1.31 -12.70 -2.09
CA ARG A 175 -1.76 -13.75 -3.02
C ARG A 175 -3.19 -13.54 -3.50
N VAL A 176 -4.09 -13.06 -2.63
CA VAL A 176 -5.47 -12.71 -3.04
C VAL A 176 -5.57 -11.35 -3.75
N GLY A 177 -4.50 -10.56 -3.78
CA GLY A 177 -4.47 -9.22 -4.37
C GLY A 177 -5.06 -8.12 -3.49
N ALA A 178 -5.17 -8.35 -2.18
CA ALA A 178 -5.54 -7.33 -1.21
C ALA A 178 -4.32 -6.45 -0.85
N LEU A 179 -4.61 -5.24 -0.35
CA LEU A 179 -3.56 -4.40 0.22
C LEU A 179 -3.10 -4.98 1.55
N SER A 180 -1.82 -4.83 1.87
CA SER A 180 -1.29 -5.28 3.16
C SER A 180 -0.53 -4.18 3.91
N ILE A 181 -0.79 -4.10 5.22
CA ILE A 181 -0.08 -3.21 6.15
C ILE A 181 0.58 -4.07 7.22
N LEU A 182 1.89 -3.91 7.38
CA LEU A 182 2.67 -4.59 8.43
C LEU A 182 2.92 -3.65 9.61
N ILE A 183 2.58 -4.09 10.82
CA ILE A 183 2.98 -3.43 12.06
C ILE A 183 4.33 -4.01 12.51
N THR A 184 5.33 -3.14 12.75
CA THR A 184 6.73 -3.59 12.81
C THR A 184 7.35 -3.62 14.20
N GLU A 185 6.85 -2.83 15.15
CA GLU A 185 7.42 -2.75 16.51
C GLU A 185 6.91 -3.82 17.46
N HIS A 186 5.73 -4.38 17.19
CA HIS A 186 5.17 -5.49 17.97
C HIS A 186 5.91 -6.78 17.62
N LYS A 187 7.15 -6.92 18.10
CA LYS A 187 8.03 -8.05 17.81
C LYS A 187 7.54 -9.31 18.52
N SER A 188 6.44 -9.91 18.06
CA SER A 188 6.08 -11.26 18.42
C SER A 188 6.84 -12.23 17.50
N GLY A 189 8.00 -12.72 17.96
CA GLY A 189 8.71 -13.86 17.38
C GLY A 189 8.99 -13.81 15.88
N ARG A 190 9.82 -12.87 15.40
CA ARG A 190 10.37 -12.90 14.03
C ARG A 190 11.22 -14.16 13.86
N MET A 191 10.60 -15.29 13.51
CA MET A 191 11.27 -16.26 12.66
C MET A 191 11.60 -15.53 11.37
N SER A 192 12.85 -15.64 10.96
CA SER A 192 13.43 -15.12 9.73
C SER A 192 12.73 -15.71 8.50
N PHE A 193 11.49 -15.30 8.24
CA PHE A 193 10.99 -15.36 6.89
C PHE A 193 11.70 -14.25 6.15
N SER A 194 12.64 -14.65 5.31
CA SER A 194 13.06 -13.89 4.13
C SER A 194 11.81 -13.62 3.29
N VAL A 195 10.98 -12.66 3.67
CA VAL A 195 9.80 -12.35 2.87
C VAL A 195 10.31 -11.60 1.65
N GLU A 196 10.49 -12.35 0.56
CA GLU A 196 10.71 -11.80 -0.79
C GLU A 196 9.59 -10.82 -1.18
N GLU A 197 8.42 -10.91 -0.51
CA GLU A 197 7.25 -10.08 -0.72
C GLU A 197 7.01 -9.05 0.40
N LYS A 198 7.53 -7.83 0.21
CA LYS A 198 7.30 -6.70 1.12
C LYS A 198 5.81 -6.30 1.16
N ALA A 199 5.31 -5.91 2.35
CA ALA A 199 3.98 -5.35 2.52
C ALA A 199 3.77 -4.06 1.69
N ASP A 200 2.52 -3.72 1.35
CA ASP A 200 2.23 -2.45 0.63
C ASP A 200 2.58 -1.23 1.49
N PHE A 201 2.34 -1.31 2.80
CA PHE A 201 2.75 -0.30 3.78
C PHE A 201 3.31 -0.97 5.03
N GLU A 202 4.17 -0.24 5.74
CA GLU A 202 4.79 -0.64 7.00
C GLU A 202 4.73 0.53 7.98
N VAL A 203 4.22 0.27 9.18
CA VAL A 203 4.12 1.24 10.27
C VAL A 203 4.67 0.65 11.56
N PRO A 204 5.25 1.47 12.46
CA PRO A 204 5.75 0.97 13.72
C PRO A 204 4.63 0.56 14.68
N THR A 205 3.62 1.42 14.89
CA THR A 205 2.55 1.20 15.88
C THR A 205 1.15 1.48 15.31
N MET A 206 0.12 1.25 16.13
CA MET A 206 -1.28 1.59 15.82
C MET A 206 -1.50 3.11 15.65
N LYS A 207 -0.71 3.96 16.30
CA LYS A 207 -0.82 5.42 16.13
C LYS A 207 -0.34 5.87 14.75
N GLU A 208 0.75 5.30 14.25
CA GLU A 208 1.20 5.52 12.88
C GLU A 208 0.28 4.85 11.88
N LEU A 209 -0.38 3.73 12.23
CA LEU A 209 -1.44 3.14 11.41
C LEU A 209 -2.61 4.11 11.21
N LEU A 210 -3.07 4.78 12.27
CA LEU A 210 -4.11 5.82 12.18
C LEU A 210 -3.66 6.96 11.26
N SER A 211 -2.44 7.45 11.45
CA SER A 211 -1.85 8.50 10.61
C SER A 211 -1.75 8.08 9.14
N LEU A 212 -1.36 6.83 8.88
CA LEU A 212 -1.34 6.25 7.54
C LEU A 212 -2.74 6.24 6.92
N PHE A 213 -3.76 5.79 7.66
CA PHE A 213 -5.14 5.77 7.17
C PHE A 213 -5.66 7.16 6.81
N HIS A 214 -5.41 8.18 7.65
CA HIS A 214 -5.73 9.57 7.32
C HIS A 214 -5.14 10.00 5.98
N ARG A 215 -3.88 9.66 5.71
CA ARG A 215 -3.18 10.00 4.47
C ARG A 215 -3.72 9.22 3.27
N ILE A 216 -3.76 7.88 3.34
CA ILE A 216 -4.12 7.04 2.19
C ILE A 216 -5.59 7.17 1.81
N LEU A 217 -6.50 7.36 2.77
CA LEU A 217 -7.93 7.57 2.46
C LEU A 217 -8.15 8.89 1.72
N ASN A 218 -7.33 9.91 2.00
CA ASN A 218 -7.34 11.23 1.36
C ASN A 218 -6.25 11.39 0.28
N ALA A 219 -5.83 10.29 -0.35
CA ALA A 219 -4.97 10.31 -1.52
C ALA A 219 -5.75 10.63 -2.80
N TYR A 220 -5.23 11.59 -3.57
CA TYR A 220 -5.75 12.05 -4.86
C TYR A 220 -4.80 11.70 -6.00
N VAL A 221 -5.34 11.40 -7.17
CA VAL A 221 -4.56 11.13 -8.39
C VAL A 221 -4.87 12.21 -9.42
N VAL A 222 -3.84 12.91 -9.88
CA VAL A 222 -3.92 13.93 -10.92
C VAL A 222 -3.44 13.32 -12.23
N VAL A 223 -4.32 13.33 -13.23
CA VAL A 223 -4.11 12.72 -14.55
C VAL A 223 -4.17 13.80 -15.62
N PRO A 224 -3.04 14.42 -16.01
CA PRO A 224 -3.02 15.34 -17.14
C PRO A 224 -3.28 14.57 -18.44
N ALA A 225 -4.16 15.10 -19.30
CA ALA A 225 -4.54 14.42 -20.54
C ALA A 225 -4.71 15.42 -21.70
N TYR A 226 -4.13 15.09 -22.85
CA TYR A 226 -4.30 15.82 -24.11
C TYR A 226 -4.30 14.85 -25.29
N ASN A 227 -5.45 14.70 -25.93
CA ASN A 227 -5.69 13.76 -27.03
C ASN A 227 -5.26 12.31 -26.70
N GLU A 228 -5.85 11.73 -25.65
CA GLU A 228 -5.61 10.38 -25.14
C GLU A 228 -6.85 9.48 -25.18
N GLU A 229 -7.74 9.65 -26.17
CA GLU A 229 -8.98 8.86 -26.25
C GLU A 229 -8.76 7.34 -26.31
N LEU A 230 -7.60 6.90 -26.79
CA LEU A 230 -7.27 5.48 -26.94
C LEU A 230 -6.84 4.81 -25.63
N THR A 231 -6.32 5.58 -24.67
CA THR A 231 -5.66 5.03 -23.46
C THR A 231 -6.35 5.44 -22.18
N ILE A 232 -6.95 6.65 -22.13
CA ILE A 232 -7.52 7.21 -20.89
C ILE A 232 -8.59 6.30 -20.26
N GLY A 233 -9.38 5.59 -21.06
CA GLY A 233 -10.41 4.68 -20.55
C GLY A 233 -9.82 3.58 -19.66
N LYS A 234 -8.77 2.89 -20.15
CA LYS A 234 -8.10 1.81 -19.41
C LYS A 234 -7.33 2.35 -18.20
N VAL A 235 -6.63 3.48 -18.36
CA VAL A 235 -5.91 4.13 -17.26
C VAL A 235 -6.86 4.43 -16.10
N LEU A 236 -8.05 4.96 -16.39
CA LEU A 236 -9.05 5.25 -15.37
C LEU A 236 -9.64 3.98 -14.74
N ASP A 237 -9.89 2.92 -15.52
CA ASP A 237 -10.33 1.64 -14.99
C ASP A 237 -9.33 1.07 -13.98
N ASP A 238 -8.03 1.13 -14.30
CA ASP A 238 -6.97 0.65 -13.41
C ASP A 238 -6.88 1.48 -12.11
N LEU A 239 -7.00 2.81 -12.21
CA LEU A 239 -7.01 3.69 -11.04
C LEU A 239 -8.26 3.47 -10.16
N LEU A 240 -9.42 3.25 -10.77
CA LEU A 240 -10.69 3.03 -10.09
C LEU A 240 -10.75 1.73 -9.27
N MET A 241 -9.85 0.78 -9.55
CA MET A 241 -9.68 -0.41 -8.71
C MET A 241 -9.27 -0.06 -7.26
N TYR A 242 -8.52 1.05 -7.07
CA TYR A 242 -7.89 1.42 -5.80
C TYR A 242 -8.28 2.80 -5.26
N PHE A 243 -8.75 3.72 -6.12
CA PHE A 243 -9.08 5.10 -5.74
C PHE A 243 -10.56 5.39 -5.95
N LYS A 244 -11.11 6.24 -5.07
CA LYS A 244 -12.50 6.71 -5.19
C LYS A 244 -12.62 7.54 -6.47
N PRO A 245 -13.70 7.43 -7.26
CA PRO A 245 -13.87 8.25 -8.47
C PRO A 245 -13.67 9.75 -8.22
N LYS A 246 -14.19 10.26 -7.09
CA LYS A 246 -14.06 11.66 -6.66
C LYS A 246 -12.62 12.11 -6.32
N HIS A 247 -11.68 11.18 -6.16
CA HIS A 247 -10.28 11.47 -5.86
C HIS A 247 -9.38 11.36 -7.11
N ILE A 248 -9.91 10.91 -8.23
CA ILE A 248 -9.23 10.93 -9.53
C ILE A 248 -9.62 12.22 -10.24
N ILE A 249 -8.63 13.03 -10.60
CA ILE A 249 -8.77 14.34 -11.22
C ILE A 249 -8.11 14.26 -12.60
N VAL A 250 -8.92 14.15 -13.64
CA VAL A 250 -8.44 14.29 -15.01
C VAL A 250 -8.39 15.77 -15.35
N VAL A 251 -7.24 16.25 -15.81
CA VAL A 251 -7.11 17.60 -16.34
C VAL A 251 -7.04 17.50 -17.86
N ASN A 252 -8.17 17.73 -18.52
CA ASN A 252 -8.27 17.79 -19.98
C ASN A 252 -7.67 19.11 -20.48
N ASP A 253 -6.49 19.06 -21.06
CA ASP A 253 -5.74 20.23 -21.50
C ASP A 253 -6.11 20.67 -22.92
N GLY A 254 -7.42 20.84 -23.16
CA GLY A 254 -7.96 21.31 -24.44
C GLY A 254 -7.96 20.25 -25.56
N SER A 255 -8.21 18.97 -25.23
CA SER A 255 -8.27 17.90 -26.24
C SER A 255 -9.32 18.16 -27.33
N ARG A 256 -9.02 17.72 -28.56
CA ARG A 256 -9.93 17.78 -29.71
C ARG A 256 -10.61 16.43 -30.01
N ASP A 257 -10.18 15.37 -29.35
CA ASP A 257 -10.72 14.02 -29.47
C ASP A 257 -11.75 13.71 -28.36
N ARG A 258 -12.10 12.43 -28.17
CA ARG A 258 -13.08 12.01 -27.16
C ARG A 258 -12.54 11.87 -25.73
N THR A 259 -11.32 12.32 -25.44
CA THR A 259 -10.68 12.16 -24.11
C THR A 259 -11.59 12.62 -22.96
N GLU A 260 -12.12 13.83 -23.04
CA GLU A 260 -12.99 14.39 -22.00
C GLU A 260 -14.29 13.59 -21.84
N LYS A 261 -14.91 13.21 -22.95
CA LYS A 261 -16.16 12.43 -22.94
C LYS A 261 -15.95 11.08 -22.27
N ILE A 262 -14.84 10.40 -22.60
CA ILE A 262 -14.49 9.11 -22.00
C ILE A 262 -14.23 9.28 -20.50
N ALA A 263 -13.42 10.28 -20.10
CA ALA A 263 -13.14 10.54 -18.69
C ALA A 263 -14.42 10.83 -17.89
N LYS A 264 -15.31 11.70 -18.39
CA LYS A 264 -16.60 11.99 -17.75
C LYS A 264 -17.48 10.74 -17.61
N SER A 265 -17.49 9.85 -18.60
CA SER A 265 -18.27 8.61 -18.56
C SER A 265 -17.81 7.64 -17.46
N LYS A 266 -16.57 7.74 -16.99
CA LYS A 266 -16.04 6.95 -15.86
C LYS A 266 -16.43 7.50 -14.48
N GLY A 267 -17.12 8.65 -14.42
CA GLY A 267 -17.59 9.27 -13.17
C GLY A 267 -16.48 9.92 -12.33
N VAL A 268 -15.28 10.13 -12.91
CA VAL A 268 -14.18 10.85 -12.26
C VAL A 268 -14.34 12.36 -12.37
N ARG A 269 -13.57 13.13 -11.61
CA ARG A 269 -13.58 14.60 -11.75
C ARG A 269 -12.79 15.00 -12.98
N VAL A 270 -13.37 15.88 -13.80
CA VAL A 270 -12.71 16.39 -15.01
C VAL A 270 -12.63 17.92 -14.93
N LEU A 271 -11.43 18.46 -15.04
CA LEU A 271 -11.13 19.89 -15.16
C LEU A 271 -10.69 20.15 -16.59
N THR A 272 -11.30 21.11 -17.28
CA THR A 272 -11.02 21.37 -18.70
C THR A 272 -10.37 22.74 -18.88
N HIS A 273 -9.23 22.78 -19.56
CA HIS A 273 -8.67 24.03 -20.08
C HIS A 273 -9.27 24.34 -21.46
N LEU A 274 -9.61 25.60 -21.68
CA LEU A 274 -10.13 26.08 -22.98
C LEU A 274 -9.04 26.09 -24.07
N VAL A 275 -7.79 26.28 -23.66
CA VAL A 275 -6.60 26.26 -24.53
C VAL A 275 -5.58 25.31 -23.95
N ASN A 276 -4.82 24.62 -24.79
CA ASN A 276 -3.73 23.75 -24.34
C ASN A 276 -2.67 24.60 -23.63
N ARG A 277 -2.51 24.38 -22.32
CA ARG A 277 -1.52 25.05 -21.48
C ARG A 277 -0.23 24.25 -21.34
N GLY A 278 -0.23 22.99 -21.74
CA GLY A 278 0.87 22.06 -21.58
C GLY A 278 0.83 21.31 -20.24
N LEU A 279 1.73 20.33 -20.13
CA LEU A 279 1.81 19.42 -18.98
C LEU A 279 1.90 20.15 -17.63
N GLY A 280 2.71 21.19 -17.53
CA GLY A 280 2.90 21.92 -16.29
C GLY A 280 1.68 22.73 -15.88
N GLY A 281 1.00 23.37 -16.84
CA GLY A 281 -0.28 24.05 -16.60
C GLY A 281 -1.37 23.06 -16.13
N ALA A 282 -1.43 21.87 -16.73
CA ALA A 282 -2.36 20.81 -16.34
C ALA A 282 -2.07 20.27 -14.94
N LEU A 283 -0.81 19.97 -14.63
CA LEU A 283 -0.38 19.52 -13.30
C LEU A 283 -0.66 20.58 -12.24
N GLY A 284 -0.32 21.86 -12.49
CA GLY A 284 -0.57 22.95 -11.55
C GLY A 284 -2.05 23.11 -11.20
N THR A 285 -2.93 23.00 -12.20
CA THR A 285 -4.39 23.04 -12.00
C THR A 285 -4.87 21.85 -11.17
N GLY A 286 -4.44 20.63 -11.51
CA GLY A 286 -4.84 19.42 -10.80
C GLY A 286 -4.35 19.38 -9.34
N ILE A 287 -3.08 19.73 -9.09
CA ILE A 287 -2.47 19.78 -7.75
C ILE A 287 -3.18 20.84 -6.90
N THR A 288 -3.40 22.05 -7.44
CA THR A 288 -4.12 23.12 -6.72
C THR A 288 -5.54 22.68 -6.36
N PHE A 289 -6.25 22.04 -7.29
CA PHE A 289 -7.59 21.53 -7.03
C PHE A 289 -7.59 20.43 -5.96
N ALA A 290 -6.64 19.49 -6.01
CA ALA A 290 -6.51 18.43 -5.01
C ALA A 290 -6.27 19.00 -3.61
N LEU A 291 -5.35 19.96 -3.46
CA LEU A 291 -5.09 20.66 -2.19
C LEU A 291 -6.35 21.35 -1.64
N LYS A 292 -7.10 22.06 -2.50
CA LYS A 292 -8.38 22.69 -2.12
C LYS A 292 -9.46 21.67 -1.67
N LYS A 293 -9.30 20.39 -2.02
CA LYS A 293 -10.20 19.31 -1.62
C LYS A 293 -9.69 18.50 -0.44
N GLY A 294 -8.64 18.99 0.24
CA GLY A 294 -8.08 18.35 1.43
C GLY A 294 -7.23 17.13 1.10
N ALA A 295 -6.55 17.11 -0.04
CA ALA A 295 -5.59 16.05 -0.35
C ALA A 295 -4.47 16.01 0.69
N GLU A 296 -4.27 14.84 1.29
CA GLU A 296 -3.11 14.56 2.16
C GLU A 296 -1.96 13.96 1.37
N LEU A 297 -2.27 13.23 0.30
CA LEU A 297 -1.34 12.72 -0.70
C LEU A 297 -1.81 13.08 -2.10
N ILE A 298 -0.89 13.43 -2.98
CA ILE A 298 -1.17 13.70 -4.40
C ILE A 298 -0.24 12.86 -5.25
N ILE A 299 -0.81 12.00 -6.10
CA ILE A 299 -0.09 11.22 -7.09
C ILE A 299 -0.28 11.88 -8.46
N THR A 300 0.79 12.05 -9.23
CA THR A 300 0.69 12.39 -10.65
C THR A 300 0.81 11.12 -11.49
N PHE A 301 -0.05 10.96 -12.50
CA PHE A 301 -0.12 9.73 -13.29
C PHE A 301 -0.45 10.06 -14.75
N ASP A 302 0.41 9.65 -15.68
CA ASP A 302 0.23 9.98 -17.10
C ASP A 302 -0.94 9.22 -17.74
N ALA A 303 -1.65 9.88 -18.66
CA ALA A 303 -2.82 9.33 -19.35
C ALA A 303 -2.50 8.40 -20.55
N ASP A 304 -1.22 8.25 -20.90
CA ASP A 304 -0.75 7.52 -22.09
C ASP A 304 -0.64 6.00 -21.90
N GLY A 305 -0.89 5.50 -20.69
CA GLY A 305 -0.85 4.08 -20.35
C GLY A 305 0.56 3.51 -20.12
N GLN A 306 1.59 4.34 -19.95
CA GLN A 306 2.97 3.87 -19.69
C GLN A 306 3.20 3.44 -18.24
N HIS A 307 2.36 3.89 -17.30
CA HIS A 307 2.49 3.58 -15.88
C HIS A 307 1.54 2.48 -15.44
N LEU A 308 1.99 1.68 -14.46
CA LEU A 308 1.15 0.68 -13.79
C LEU A 308 0.58 1.26 -12.50
N VAL A 309 -0.69 1.00 -12.20
CA VAL A 309 -1.29 1.43 -10.92
C VAL A 309 -0.57 0.86 -9.70
N LYS A 310 -0.03 -0.37 -9.80
CA LYS A 310 0.82 -0.97 -8.75
C LYS A 310 2.07 -0.13 -8.49
N ASP A 311 2.62 0.53 -9.50
CA ASP A 311 3.79 1.39 -9.35
C ASP A 311 3.43 2.71 -8.67
N ALA A 312 2.23 3.23 -8.93
CA ALA A 312 1.69 4.37 -8.18
C ALA A 312 1.58 4.04 -6.68
N LEU A 313 1.12 2.84 -6.31
CA LEU A 313 1.08 2.41 -4.91
C LEU A 313 2.48 2.31 -4.31
N ARG A 314 3.45 1.74 -5.03
CA ARG A 314 4.86 1.66 -4.60
C ARG A 314 5.49 3.04 -4.40
N VAL A 315 5.27 3.97 -5.34
CA VAL A 315 5.75 5.36 -5.26
C VAL A 315 5.06 6.10 -4.10
N MET A 316 3.79 5.81 -3.82
CA MET A 316 3.06 6.40 -2.71
C MET A 316 3.56 5.94 -1.34
N LYS A 317 3.98 4.67 -1.20
CA LYS A 317 4.42 4.04 0.06
C LYS A 317 5.32 4.93 0.94
N PRO A 318 6.52 5.37 0.51
CA PRO A 318 7.42 6.13 1.37
C PRO A 318 6.84 7.49 1.83
N VAL A 319 5.96 8.10 1.02
CA VAL A 319 5.32 9.36 1.37
C VAL A 319 4.17 9.14 2.35
N ALA A 320 3.36 8.11 2.12
CA ALA A 320 2.27 7.71 3.00
C ALA A 320 2.79 7.30 4.39
N GLU A 321 3.93 6.63 4.46
CA GLU A 321 4.63 6.26 5.69
C GLU A 321 5.37 7.43 6.37
N GLY A 322 5.41 8.62 5.76
CA GLY A 322 6.08 9.80 6.33
C GLY A 322 7.61 9.78 6.24
N LYS A 323 8.18 8.83 5.48
CA LYS A 323 9.62 8.68 5.25
C LYS A 323 10.15 9.66 4.19
N ALA A 324 9.28 10.16 3.32
CA ALA A 324 9.59 11.14 2.29
C ALA A 324 8.47 12.18 2.14
N ASP A 325 8.83 13.35 1.59
CA ASP A 325 7.87 14.40 1.26
C ASP A 325 7.53 14.37 -0.24
N LEU A 326 8.46 13.91 -1.06
CA LEU A 326 8.31 13.65 -2.49
C LEU A 326 8.95 12.30 -2.85
N ALA A 327 8.19 11.43 -3.51
CA ALA A 327 8.69 10.21 -4.13
C ALA A 327 8.54 10.27 -5.65
N ILE A 328 9.58 9.84 -6.36
CA ILE A 328 9.64 9.85 -7.82
C ILE A 328 9.81 8.41 -8.30
N GLY A 329 8.94 7.97 -9.21
CA GLY A 329 9.10 6.66 -9.85
C GLY A 329 10.25 6.71 -10.83
N SER A 330 11.33 5.95 -10.61
CA SER A 330 12.48 5.90 -11.50
C SER A 330 12.46 4.62 -12.35
N ARG A 331 12.43 4.79 -13.67
CA ARG A 331 12.58 3.68 -14.63
C ARG A 331 14.03 3.18 -14.67
N LEU A 332 14.99 4.08 -14.41
CA LEU A 332 16.43 3.78 -14.44
C LEU A 332 16.91 2.96 -13.23
N LYS A 333 16.17 2.98 -12.12
CA LYS A 333 16.39 2.07 -10.97
C LYS A 333 15.62 0.75 -11.08
N GLY A 334 14.79 0.60 -12.11
CA GLY A 334 14.02 -0.61 -12.41
C GLY A 334 14.69 -1.48 -13.49
N ASP A 335 13.89 -2.30 -14.17
CA ASP A 335 14.36 -3.00 -15.36
C ASP A 335 14.40 -2.04 -16.56
N VAL A 336 15.61 -1.81 -17.04
CA VAL A 336 15.93 -0.86 -18.11
C VAL A 336 16.08 -1.53 -19.47
N SER A 337 15.88 -2.85 -19.55
CA SER A 337 16.07 -3.66 -20.77
C SER A 337 15.24 -3.19 -21.96
N GLN A 338 14.03 -2.66 -21.70
CA GLN A 338 13.10 -2.20 -22.74
C GLN A 338 13.23 -0.70 -23.08
N MET A 339 14.13 0.05 -22.41
CA MET A 339 14.23 1.49 -22.63
C MET A 339 15.12 1.83 -23.84
N PRO A 340 14.63 2.61 -24.84
CA PRO A 340 15.45 3.01 -25.97
C PRO A 340 16.70 3.79 -25.54
N LEU A 341 17.87 3.43 -26.07
CA LEU A 341 19.17 4.03 -25.70
C LEU A 341 19.20 5.56 -25.86
N ILE A 342 18.53 6.09 -26.89
CA ILE A 342 18.45 7.53 -27.12
C ILE A 342 17.63 8.27 -26.04
N LYS A 343 16.59 7.63 -25.48
CA LYS A 343 15.84 8.17 -24.34
C LYS A 343 16.67 8.11 -23.05
N ARG A 344 17.53 7.09 -22.90
CA ARG A 344 18.45 6.97 -21.74
C ARG A 344 19.47 8.11 -21.73
N PHE A 345 20.07 8.42 -22.87
CA PHE A 345 21.01 9.54 -22.98
C PHE A 345 20.34 10.90 -22.75
N GLY A 346 19.15 11.10 -23.30
CA GLY A 346 18.37 12.32 -23.08
C GLY A 346 18.02 12.56 -21.61
N ASN A 347 17.54 11.52 -20.93
CA ASN A 347 17.27 11.57 -19.49
C ASN A 347 18.56 11.87 -18.71
N PHE A 348 19.67 11.19 -19.02
CA PHE A 348 20.94 11.43 -18.33
C PHE A 348 21.40 12.89 -18.39
N VAL A 349 21.27 13.55 -19.55
CA VAL A 349 21.60 14.98 -19.69
C VAL A 349 20.69 15.84 -18.81
N LEU A 350 19.37 15.61 -18.87
CA LEU A 350 18.39 16.36 -18.06
C LEU A 350 18.53 16.09 -16.55
N ASP A 351 18.88 14.88 -16.17
CA ASP A 351 19.13 14.44 -14.79
C ASP A 351 20.37 15.11 -14.24
N THR A 352 21.45 15.16 -15.03
CA THR A 352 22.69 15.85 -14.67
C THR A 352 22.43 17.34 -14.45
N ILE A 353 21.68 17.98 -15.35
CA ILE A 353 21.35 19.38 -15.18
C ILE A 353 20.46 19.60 -13.96
N THR A 354 19.40 18.80 -13.80
CA THR A 354 18.53 18.86 -12.62
C THR A 354 19.34 18.69 -11.33
N ALA A 355 20.33 17.80 -11.33
CA ALA A 355 21.20 17.57 -10.18
C ALA A 355 22.04 18.79 -9.80
N VAL A 356 22.60 19.50 -10.78
CA VAL A 356 23.38 20.73 -10.56
C VAL A 356 22.51 21.80 -9.87
N PHE A 357 21.27 21.99 -10.32
CA PHE A 357 20.40 23.04 -9.79
C PHE A 357 19.63 22.65 -8.53
N ALA A 358 19.30 21.36 -8.36
CA ALA A 358 18.66 20.85 -7.16
C ALA A 358 19.66 20.60 -6.04
N GLY A 359 20.97 20.59 -6.31
CA GLY A 359 22.00 20.17 -5.35
C GLY A 359 21.90 18.68 -4.97
N LYS A 360 21.11 17.90 -5.72
CA LYS A 360 20.82 16.49 -5.44
C LYS A 360 20.53 15.75 -6.74
N TYR A 361 21.21 14.63 -6.94
CA TYR A 361 20.99 13.79 -8.11
C TYR A 361 19.68 12.99 -8.00
N VAL A 362 18.89 13.02 -9.08
CA VAL A 362 17.70 12.18 -9.29
C VAL A 362 17.90 11.46 -10.61
N SER A 363 17.80 10.13 -10.59
CA SER A 363 18.07 9.25 -11.72
C SER A 363 16.98 9.19 -12.79
N ASP A 364 15.81 9.78 -12.58
CA ASP A 364 14.77 9.90 -13.62
C ASP A 364 13.92 11.16 -13.38
N SER A 365 14.54 12.33 -13.59
CA SER A 365 13.91 13.64 -13.35
C SER A 365 12.63 13.84 -14.16
N GLN A 366 12.53 13.17 -15.32
CA GLN A 366 11.45 13.32 -16.28
C GLN A 366 10.27 12.35 -16.06
N SER A 367 10.31 11.49 -15.04
CA SER A 367 9.21 10.56 -14.78
C SER A 367 7.93 11.28 -14.36
N GLY A 368 6.83 11.09 -15.09
CA GLY A 368 5.52 11.65 -14.76
C GLY A 368 4.87 11.04 -13.51
N LEU A 369 5.35 9.88 -13.02
CA LEU A 369 4.81 9.21 -11.85
C LEU A 369 5.52 9.69 -10.57
N ARG A 370 4.80 10.50 -9.79
CA ARG A 370 5.31 11.08 -8.53
C ARG A 370 4.24 11.02 -7.45
N CYS A 371 4.66 11.04 -6.19
CA CYS A 371 3.78 11.22 -5.05
C CYS A 371 4.31 12.35 -4.14
N PHE A 372 3.42 13.24 -3.72
CA PHE A 372 3.70 14.35 -2.82
C PHE A 372 2.87 14.19 -1.55
N ASN A 373 3.43 14.56 -0.39
CA ASN A 373 2.60 14.91 0.75
C ASN A 373 2.04 16.32 0.57
N LYS A 374 0.98 16.63 1.32
CA LYS A 374 0.30 17.93 1.31
C LYS A 374 1.25 19.11 1.50
N GLU A 375 2.17 19.01 2.46
CA GLU A 375 3.11 20.09 2.77
C GLU A 375 4.03 20.39 1.59
N CYS A 376 4.64 19.36 1.00
CA CYS A 376 5.49 19.48 -0.18
C CYS A 376 4.71 20.10 -1.35
N ALA A 377 3.54 19.55 -1.68
CA ALA A 377 2.70 20.03 -2.76
C ALA A 377 2.27 21.49 -2.57
N SER A 378 2.02 21.94 -1.34
CA SER A 378 1.64 23.33 -1.02
C SER A 378 2.78 24.33 -1.18
N LYS A 379 4.04 23.89 -1.06
CA LYS A 379 5.24 24.73 -1.13
C LYS A 379 5.74 24.92 -2.57
N ILE A 380 5.42 23.98 -3.46
CA ILE A 380 5.88 23.98 -4.85
C ILE A 380 5.03 24.96 -5.66
N LYS A 381 5.70 25.92 -6.30
CA LYS A 381 5.08 26.82 -7.28
C LYS A 381 5.51 26.39 -8.68
N ILE A 382 4.56 25.88 -9.46
CA ILE A 382 4.78 25.55 -10.87
C ILE A 382 4.67 26.84 -11.68
N THR A 383 5.75 27.21 -12.36
CA THR A 383 5.81 28.37 -13.26
C THR A 383 6.01 27.94 -14.72
N CYS A 384 6.54 26.74 -14.94
CA CYS A 384 6.68 26.17 -16.28
C CYS A 384 5.37 25.54 -16.72
N ASP A 385 4.81 26.03 -17.83
CA ASP A 385 3.56 25.53 -18.40
C ASP A 385 3.74 24.20 -19.17
N ARG A 386 4.96 23.88 -19.64
CA ARG A 386 5.25 22.69 -20.50
C ARG A 386 6.16 21.67 -19.80
N TYR A 387 6.87 20.83 -20.57
CA TYR A 387 7.59 19.65 -20.07
C TYR A 387 8.68 19.91 -19.01
N ALA A 388 9.26 21.11 -18.97
CA ALA A 388 10.27 21.46 -17.96
C ALA A 388 9.74 21.46 -16.52
N VAL A 389 8.41 21.40 -16.34
CA VAL A 389 7.77 21.22 -15.03
C VAL A 389 8.35 20.03 -14.26
N SER A 390 8.75 18.97 -14.95
CA SER A 390 9.35 17.78 -14.35
C SER A 390 10.61 18.09 -13.54
N SER A 391 11.52 18.90 -14.12
CA SER A 391 12.73 19.36 -13.42
C SER A 391 12.43 20.47 -12.42
N GLU A 392 11.52 21.39 -12.75
CA GLU A 392 11.10 22.48 -11.84
C GLU A 392 10.60 21.94 -10.51
N ILE A 393 9.73 20.92 -10.53
CA ILE A 393 9.18 20.30 -9.32
C ILE A 393 10.29 19.81 -8.40
N ILE A 394 11.32 19.15 -8.95
CA ILE A 394 12.43 18.59 -8.19
C ILE A 394 13.30 19.71 -7.60
N ILE A 395 13.61 20.72 -8.41
CA ILE A 395 14.40 21.88 -7.99
C ILE A 395 13.68 22.64 -6.87
N GLU A 396 12.38 22.93 -7.03
CA GLU A 396 11.59 23.63 -6.01
C GLU A 396 11.47 22.79 -4.73
N ALA A 397 11.17 21.49 -4.84
CA ALA A 397 11.11 20.61 -3.67
C ALA A 397 12.45 20.60 -2.91
N SER A 398 13.57 20.53 -3.62
CA SER A 398 14.91 20.55 -3.02
C SER A 398 15.21 21.90 -2.34
N LYS A 399 14.93 23.02 -3.01
CA LYS A 399 15.09 24.38 -2.45
C LYS A 399 14.24 24.62 -1.20
N LYS A 400 13.12 23.91 -1.06
CA LYS A 400 12.23 23.97 0.12
C LYS A 400 12.58 22.94 1.20
N GLY A 401 13.71 22.23 1.06
CA GLY A 401 14.20 21.27 2.06
C GLY A 401 13.38 19.98 2.13
N CYS A 402 12.64 19.62 1.08
CA CYS A 402 11.82 18.40 1.08
C CYS A 402 12.69 17.14 1.01
N ARG A 403 12.29 16.08 1.72
CA ARG A 403 12.92 14.75 1.64
C ARG A 403 12.46 14.06 0.36
N ILE A 404 13.34 14.03 -0.64
CA ILE A 404 13.08 13.39 -1.94
C ILE A 404 13.66 11.98 -1.98
N VAL A 405 12.86 11.00 -2.42
CA VAL A 405 13.29 9.61 -2.66
C VAL A 405 12.91 9.14 -4.06
N GLU A 406 13.61 8.11 -4.54
CA GLU A 406 13.29 7.47 -5.81
C GLU A 406 12.86 6.03 -5.58
N VAL A 407 11.80 5.62 -6.27
CA VAL A 407 11.22 4.27 -6.17
C VAL A 407 11.33 3.60 -7.54
N PRO A 408 11.91 2.40 -7.65
CA PRO A 408 11.98 1.67 -8.93
C PRO A 408 10.58 1.39 -9.51
N ILE A 409 10.36 1.76 -10.78
CA ILE A 409 9.11 1.49 -11.51
C ILE A 409 9.37 0.73 -12.81
N LYS A 410 8.35 0.06 -13.34
CA LYS A 410 8.39 -0.61 -14.65
C LYS A 410 7.78 0.33 -15.69
N ALA A 411 8.49 0.54 -16.80
CA ALA A 411 7.93 1.24 -17.94
C ALA A 411 7.20 0.27 -18.87
N VAL A 412 5.96 0.59 -19.23
CA VAL A 412 5.21 -0.16 -20.26
C VAL A 412 5.42 0.53 -21.61
N TYR A 413 6.09 -0.13 -22.54
CA TYR A 413 6.28 0.36 -23.90
C TYR A 413 5.31 -0.34 -24.86
N THR A 414 4.21 0.35 -25.20
CA THR A 414 3.32 -0.06 -26.30
C THR A 414 3.71 0.66 -27.60
N GLU A 415 3.32 0.16 -28.78
CA GLU A 415 3.59 0.84 -30.06
C GLU A 415 3.03 2.28 -30.10
N TYR A 416 1.86 2.50 -29.49
CA TYR A 416 1.27 3.84 -29.33
C TYR A 416 2.10 4.71 -28.37
N ALA A 417 2.50 4.17 -27.22
CA ALA A 417 3.34 4.87 -26.24
C ALA A 417 4.73 5.20 -26.79
N MET A 418 5.28 4.37 -27.68
CA MET A 418 6.57 4.62 -28.32
C MET A 418 6.53 5.77 -29.33
N LYS A 419 5.40 5.96 -30.02
CA LYS A 419 5.17 7.08 -30.94
C LYS A 419 4.92 8.41 -30.20
N LYS A 420 4.60 8.37 -28.91
CA LYS A 420 4.46 9.55 -28.05
C LYS A 420 5.71 9.79 -27.18
N GLY A 421 6.01 11.06 -26.97
CA GLY A 421 7.21 11.54 -26.27
C GLY A 421 7.92 12.63 -27.07
N THR A 422 8.57 13.55 -26.37
CA THR A 422 9.32 14.64 -27.00
C THR A 422 10.52 14.08 -27.77
N ASN A 423 10.80 14.64 -28.95
CA ASN A 423 12.10 14.45 -29.59
C ASN A 423 13.17 14.89 -28.59
N VAL A 424 14.06 13.97 -28.23
CA VAL A 424 15.04 14.15 -27.14
C VAL A 424 15.82 15.46 -27.29
N PHE A 425 16.17 15.84 -28.52
CA PHE A 425 16.87 17.09 -28.83
C PHE A 425 16.04 18.36 -28.57
N GLU A 426 14.73 18.35 -28.84
CA GLU A 426 13.85 19.47 -28.50
C GLU A 426 13.61 19.57 -27.00
N GLY A 427 13.48 18.42 -26.31
CA GLY A 427 13.35 18.37 -24.85
C GLY A 427 14.58 18.96 -24.15
N ILE A 428 15.79 18.63 -24.62
CA ILE A 428 17.05 19.19 -24.12
C ILE A 428 17.13 20.70 -24.40
N LYS A 429 16.77 21.15 -25.60
CA LYS A 429 16.81 22.58 -25.98
C LYS A 429 15.82 23.42 -25.16
N ILE A 430 14.61 22.92 -24.93
CA ILE A 430 13.59 23.58 -24.10
C ILE A 430 14.03 23.62 -22.63
N ALA A 431 14.58 22.52 -22.11
CA ALA A 431 15.10 22.50 -20.74
C ALA A 431 16.24 23.51 -20.56
N LEU A 432 17.24 23.50 -21.46
CA LEU A 432 18.38 24.44 -21.44
C LEU A 432 17.92 25.90 -21.51
N ASN A 433 16.99 26.25 -22.40
CA ASN A 433 16.49 27.63 -22.50
C ASN A 433 15.77 28.08 -21.21
N LEU A 434 14.98 27.20 -20.58
CA LEU A 434 14.29 27.52 -19.32
C LEU A 434 15.23 27.62 -18.12
N LEU A 435 16.38 26.93 -18.18
CA LEU A 435 17.44 27.07 -17.18
C LEU A 435 18.16 28.41 -17.31
N PHE A 436 18.38 28.90 -18.53
CA PHE A 436 18.91 30.24 -18.77
C PHE A 436 17.93 31.35 -18.33
N ASP A 437 16.62 31.15 -18.50
CA ASP A 437 15.61 32.12 -18.07
C ASP A 437 15.44 32.21 -16.55
N LYS A 438 15.71 31.14 -15.79
CA LYS A 438 15.69 31.15 -14.30
C LYS A 438 17.00 31.59 -13.65
N LEU A 439 18.08 31.71 -14.43
CA LEU A 439 19.38 32.25 -14.02
C LEU A 439 19.49 33.77 -14.20
N ARG A 440 18.52 34.39 -14.89
CA ARG A 440 18.27 35.83 -14.92
C ARG A 440 17.43 36.24 -13.72
#